data_AF-J9E366-F1
#
_entry.id   AF-J9E366-F1
#
_cell.length_a   1.000
_cell.length_b   1.000
_cell.length_c   1.000
_cell.angle_alpha   90.00
_cell.angle_beta   90.00
_cell.angle_gamma   90.00
#
_symmetry.space_group_name_H-M   'P 1'
#
loop_
_entity.id
_entity.type
_entity.pdbx_description
1 polymer ?
#
loop_
_entity_poly.entity_id
_entity_poly.type
_entity_poly.pdbx_seq_one_letter_code
_entity_poly.pdbx_strand_id
1 'polypeptide(L)'
;MQVAVFSNFFLFLHHRPFLQSVLCSMILDPKFEVREAAATTLSGLIHCHFFDVDHLIIDTFYEWSREENGTKRHAGVLALSAIVQAFPYSVPSFLPKILMQLCRHTCDKQPMQ
;
A
#
# COMPACT_ATOMS: atom_id res chain seq x y z
N MET A 1 11.15 -3.00 -10.08
CA MET A 1 9.82 -3.56 -10.47
C MET A 1 8.95 -2.50 -11.14
N GLN A 2 8.71 -1.35 -10.50
CA GLN A 2 7.88 -0.25 -11.00
C GLN A 2 8.18 0.18 -12.45
N VAL A 3 9.45 0.47 -12.79
CA VAL A 3 9.86 0.89 -14.14
C VAL A 3 9.56 -0.19 -15.19
N ALA A 4 9.79 -1.46 -14.88
CA ALA A 4 9.55 -2.56 -15.81
C ALA A 4 8.05 -2.76 -16.11
N VAL A 5 7.20 -2.62 -15.09
CA VAL A 5 5.74 -2.73 -15.24
C VAL A 5 5.19 -1.56 -16.03
N PHE A 6 5.61 -0.32 -15.75
CA PHE A 6 5.14 0.85 -16.51
C PHE A 6 5.58 0.82 -17.97
N SER A 7 6.82 0.44 -18.25
CA SER A 7 7.32 0.36 -19.63
C SER A 7 6.69 -0.78 -20.45
N ASN A 8 6.09 -1.79 -19.81
CA ASN A 8 5.54 -2.97 -20.47
C ASN A 8 4.13 -3.30 -19.97
N PHE A 9 3.34 -2.27 -19.64
CA PHE A 9 2.07 -2.38 -18.92
C PHE A 9 1.15 -3.49 -19.47
N PHE A 10 0.94 -3.52 -20.78
CA PHE A 10 0.04 -4.46 -21.44
C PHE A 10 0.53 -5.92 -21.39
N LEU A 11 1.85 -6.16 -21.40
CA LEU A 11 2.41 -7.51 -21.31
C LEU A 11 2.24 -8.08 -19.90
N PHE A 12 2.34 -7.23 -18.88
CA PHE A 12 2.24 -7.65 -17.49
C PHE A 12 0.81 -7.77 -16.95
N LEU A 13 -0.22 -7.35 -17.71
CA LEU A 13 -1.61 -7.48 -17.30
C LEU A 13 -1.99 -8.94 -16.96
N HIS A 14 -1.51 -9.92 -17.75
CA HIS A 14 -1.77 -11.34 -17.50
C HIS A 14 -1.07 -11.87 -16.24
N HIS A 15 -0.02 -11.19 -15.78
CA HIS A 15 0.75 -11.57 -14.59
C HIS A 15 0.38 -10.75 -13.35
N ARG A 16 -0.66 -9.90 -13.44
CA ARG A 16 -1.16 -9.06 -12.33
C ARG A 16 -1.27 -9.80 -10.98
N PRO A 17 -1.92 -10.98 -10.87
CA PRO A 17 -2.06 -11.66 -9.58
C PRO A 17 -0.72 -12.13 -8.99
N PHE A 18 0.20 -12.57 -9.84
CA PHE A 18 1.55 -12.94 -9.40
C PHE A 18 2.31 -11.71 -8.89
N LEU A 19 2.30 -10.61 -9.65
CA LEU A 19 2.96 -9.37 -9.25
C LEU A 19 2.37 -8.80 -7.95
N GLN A 20 1.05 -8.93 -7.76
CA GLN A 20 0.37 -8.55 -6.53
C GLN A 20 0.85 -9.39 -5.35
N SER A 21 0.95 -10.72 -5.50
CA SER A 21 1.47 -11.59 -4.42
C SER A 21 2.91 -11.25 -4.02
N VAL A 22 3.78 -10.95 -5.00
CA VAL A 22 5.16 -10.54 -4.75
C VAL A 22 5.20 -9.20 -4.00
N LEU A 23 4.39 -8.23 -4.43
CA LEU A 23 4.34 -6.94 -3.76
C LEU A 23 3.79 -7.02 -2.33
N CYS A 24 2.75 -7.83 -2.12
CA CYS A 24 2.23 -8.11 -0.77
C CYS A 24 3.29 -8.76 0.12
N SER A 25 4.11 -9.67 -0.42
CA SER A 25 5.24 -10.24 0.30
C SER A 25 6.30 -9.19 0.65
N MET A 26 6.58 -8.24 -0.24
CA MET A 26 7.57 -7.17 0.00
C MET A 26 7.08 -6.14 1.03
N ILE A 27 5.78 -5.86 1.09
CA ILE A 27 5.19 -4.98 2.12
C ILE A 27 5.31 -5.59 3.52
N LEU A 28 5.40 -6.91 3.64
CA LEU A 28 5.58 -7.62 4.90
C LEU A 28 7.05 -7.98 5.20
N ASP A 29 7.99 -7.46 4.40
CA ASP A 29 9.42 -7.76 4.56
C ASP A 29 9.95 -7.27 5.92
N PRO A 30 10.87 -8.01 6.58
CA PRO A 30 11.47 -7.58 7.83
C PRO A 30 12.27 -6.27 7.71
N LYS A 31 12.81 -5.93 6.53
CA LYS A 31 13.58 -4.70 6.31
C LYS A 31 12.66 -3.52 6.04
N PHE A 32 12.89 -2.39 6.69
CA PHE A 32 12.03 -1.22 6.53
C PHE A 32 12.13 -0.62 5.13
N GLU A 33 13.33 -0.57 4.55
CA GLU A 33 13.61 0.02 3.24
C GLU A 33 12.85 -0.73 2.13
N VAL A 34 12.71 -2.05 2.28
CA VAL A 34 11.97 -2.89 1.33
C VAL A 34 10.48 -2.56 1.41
N ARG A 35 9.94 -2.37 2.62
CA ARG A 35 8.54 -2.01 2.83
C ARG A 35 8.21 -0.63 2.27
N GLU A 36 9.06 0.37 2.48
CA GLU A 36 8.88 1.71 1.92
C GLU A 36 8.94 1.72 0.39
N ALA A 37 9.91 1.01 -0.20
CA ALA A 37 10.01 0.86 -1.66
C ALA A 37 8.79 0.12 -2.24
N ALA A 38 8.29 -0.89 -1.52
CA ALA A 38 7.09 -1.62 -1.90
C ALA A 38 5.83 -0.74 -1.80
N ALA A 39 5.69 0.08 -0.75
CA ALA A 39 4.58 1.02 -0.59
C ALA A 39 4.57 2.08 -1.70
N THR A 40 5.74 2.62 -2.05
CA THR A 40 5.89 3.55 -3.18
C THR A 40 5.48 2.90 -4.51
N THR A 41 5.87 1.64 -4.71
CA THR A 41 5.48 0.87 -5.90
C THR A 41 3.98 0.60 -5.91
N LEU A 42 3.37 0.24 -4.77
CA LEU A 42 1.93 0.02 -4.63
C LEU A 42 1.14 1.28 -5.01
N SER A 43 1.54 2.44 -4.49
CA SER A 43 0.94 3.73 -4.82
C SER A 43 0.94 3.97 -6.34
N GLY A 44 2.08 3.78 -6.98
CA GLY A 44 2.21 3.94 -8.44
C GLY A 44 1.34 2.96 -9.24
N LEU A 45 1.23 1.71 -8.80
CA LEU A 45 0.43 0.68 -9.48
C LEU A 45 -1.08 0.89 -9.29
N ILE A 46 -1.50 1.44 -8.15
CA ILE A 46 -2.88 1.88 -7.95
C ILE A 46 -3.18 3.09 -8.81
N HIS A 47 -2.27 4.08 -8.82
CA HIS A 47 -2.46 5.33 -9.55
C HIS A 47 -2.66 5.12 -11.05
N CYS A 48 -1.96 4.16 -11.65
CA CYS A 48 -2.10 3.82 -13.07
C CYS A 48 -3.21 2.78 -13.37
N HIS A 49 -4.05 2.43 -12.39
CA HIS A 49 -5.06 1.38 -12.51
C HIS A 49 -4.51 -0.01 -12.91
N PHE A 50 -3.24 -0.29 -12.58
CA PHE A 50 -2.70 -1.64 -12.69
C PHE A 50 -3.22 -2.53 -11.57
N PHE A 51 -3.40 -1.96 -10.37
CA PHE A 51 -4.10 -2.58 -9.25
C PHE A 51 -5.34 -1.79 -8.89
N ASP A 52 -6.47 -2.49 -8.84
CA ASP A 52 -7.73 -1.93 -8.40
C ASP A 52 -7.82 -2.00 -6.87
N VAL A 53 -8.29 -0.91 -6.26
CA VAL A 53 -8.46 -0.83 -4.81
C VAL A 53 -9.90 -1.19 -4.48
N ASP A 54 -10.09 -2.45 -4.09
CA ASP A 54 -11.37 -2.94 -3.60
C ASP A 54 -11.50 -2.73 -2.08
N HIS A 55 -12.75 -2.69 -1.60
CA HIS A 55 -13.05 -2.62 -0.17
C HIS A 55 -12.37 -3.74 0.63
N LEU A 56 -12.26 -4.94 0.05
CA LEU A 56 -11.58 -6.08 0.69
C LEU A 56 -10.09 -5.81 0.97
N ILE A 57 -9.40 -5.15 0.04
CA ILE A 57 -7.97 -4.80 0.20
C ILE A 57 -7.82 -3.74 1.28
N ILE A 58 -8.71 -2.73 1.28
CA ILE A 58 -8.74 -1.69 2.30
C ILE A 58 -8.96 -2.30 3.70
N ASP A 59 -9.94 -3.20 3.83
CA ASP A 59 -10.23 -3.89 5.09
C ASP A 59 -9.06 -4.75 5.55
N THR A 60 -8.39 -5.45 4.64
CA THR A 60 -7.18 -6.22 4.94
C THR A 60 -6.08 -5.33 5.51
N PHE A 61 -5.85 -4.16 4.92
CA PHE A 61 -4.84 -3.21 5.42
C PHE A 61 -5.24 -2.55 6.74
N TYR A 62 -6.54 -2.38 7.00
CA TYR A 62 -7.03 -1.97 8.33
C TYR A 62 -6.76 -3.02 9.41
N GLU A 63 -6.98 -4.29 9.11
CA GLU A 63 -6.65 -5.37 10.03
C GLU A 63 -5.14 -5.40 10.30
N TRP A 64 -4.33 -5.23 9.25
CA TRP A 64 -2.87 -5.16 9.41
C TRP A 64 -2.44 -3.97 10.26
N SER A 65 -3.08 -2.81 10.14
CA SER A 65 -2.73 -1.61 10.92
C SER A 65 -3.08 -1.74 12.41
N ARG A 66 -3.91 -2.72 12.80
CA ARG A 66 -4.32 -2.98 14.19
C ARG A 66 -3.57 -4.12 14.86
N GLU A 67 -2.80 -4.88 14.09
CA GLU A 67 -1.98 -5.98 14.61
C GLU A 67 -0.95 -5.49 15.64
N GLU A 68 -0.66 -6.33 16.64
CA GLU A 68 0.33 -6.04 17.69
C GLU A 68 1.77 -6.18 17.17
N ASN A 69 1.97 -6.99 16.13
CA ASN A 69 3.27 -7.16 15.50
C ASN A 69 3.68 -5.86 14.78
N GLY A 70 4.74 -5.21 15.27
CA GLY A 70 5.25 -3.95 14.71
C GLY A 70 5.51 -3.99 13.20
N THR A 71 5.92 -5.15 12.65
CA THR A 71 6.17 -5.29 11.21
C THR A 71 4.88 -5.24 10.40
N LYS A 72 3.88 -6.04 10.77
CA LYS A 72 2.55 -6.06 10.13
C LYS A 72 1.81 -4.74 10.32
N ARG A 73 1.89 -4.18 11.52
CA ARG A 73 1.30 -2.88 11.86
C ARG A 73 1.80 -1.78 10.94
N HIS A 74 3.12 -1.67 10.84
CA HIS A 74 3.76 -0.69 9.97
C HIS A 74 3.47 -0.96 8.49
N ALA A 75 3.45 -2.24 8.07
CA ALA A 75 3.05 -2.62 6.72
C ALA A 75 1.63 -2.15 6.36
N GLY A 76 0.67 -2.33 7.27
CA GLY A 76 -0.70 -1.86 7.10
C GLY A 76 -0.78 -0.33 7.00
N VAL A 77 -0.08 0.40 7.87
CA VAL A 77 -0.01 1.87 7.83
C VAL A 77 0.62 2.38 6.52
N LEU A 78 1.72 1.76 6.08
CA LEU A 78 2.36 2.08 4.80
C LEU A 78 1.44 1.81 3.62
N ALA A 79 0.72 0.69 3.60
CA ALA A 79 -0.20 0.34 2.53
C ALA A 79 -1.39 1.32 2.46
N LEU A 80 -1.96 1.70 3.61
CA LEU A 80 -3.01 2.73 3.69
C LEU A 80 -2.49 4.10 3.22
N SER A 81 -1.27 4.48 3.58
CA SER A 81 -0.62 5.71 3.11
C SER A 81 -0.37 5.67 1.60
N ALA A 82 0.04 4.52 1.04
CA ALA A 82 0.23 4.34 -0.39
C ALA A 82 -1.08 4.52 -1.17
N ILE A 83 -2.22 4.04 -0.64
CA ILE A 83 -3.55 4.29 -1.23
C ILE A 83 -3.83 5.80 -1.27
N VAL A 84 -3.56 6.53 -0.19
CA VAL A 84 -3.78 7.99 -0.17
C VAL A 84 -2.93 8.70 -1.22
N GLN A 85 -1.65 8.33 -1.32
CA GLN A 85 -0.73 8.91 -2.29
C GLN A 85 -1.11 8.59 -3.75
N ALA A 86 -1.83 7.49 -3.99
CA ALA A 86 -2.28 7.10 -5.33
C ALA A 86 -3.41 7.98 -5.88
N PHE A 87 -4.11 8.74 -5.01
CA PHE A 87 -5.19 9.66 -5.40
C PHE A 87 -4.84 11.13 -5.09
N PRO A 88 -3.83 11.73 -5.74
CA PRO A 88 -3.33 13.07 -5.39
C PRO A 88 -4.33 14.20 -5.66
N TYR A 89 -5.22 14.04 -6.64
CA TYR A 89 -6.17 15.06 -7.09
C TYR A 89 -7.63 14.63 -6.99
N SER A 90 -7.90 13.48 -6.36
CA SER A 90 -9.24 12.89 -6.29
C SER A 90 -9.50 12.41 -4.87
N VAL A 91 -10.74 12.56 -4.40
CA VAL A 91 -11.14 12.11 -3.06
C VAL A 91 -12.25 11.07 -3.20
N PRO A 92 -11.91 9.78 -3.35
CA PRO A 92 -12.88 8.70 -3.28
C PRO A 92 -13.59 8.67 -1.92
N SER A 93 -14.81 8.14 -1.89
CA SER A 93 -15.64 8.08 -0.67
C SER A 93 -15.01 7.30 0.50
N PHE A 94 -14.09 6.38 0.22
CA PHE A 94 -13.35 5.62 1.23
C PHE A 94 -12.13 6.38 1.79
N LEU A 95 -11.61 7.38 1.08
CA LEU A 95 -10.37 8.08 1.42
C LEU A 95 -10.43 8.82 2.77
N PRO A 96 -11.52 9.54 3.12
CA PRO A 96 -11.63 10.19 4.43
C PRO A 96 -11.53 9.21 5.61
N LYS A 97 -12.10 8.00 5.45
CA LYS A 97 -12.02 6.96 6.51
C LYS A 97 -10.58 6.49 6.71
N ILE A 98 -9.82 6.33 5.62
CA ILE A 98 -8.41 5.93 5.66
C ILE A 98 -7.58 6.99 6.38
N LEU A 99 -7.78 8.26 6.02
CA LEU A 99 -7.10 9.38 6.68
C LEU A 99 -7.37 9.42 8.19
N MET A 100 -8.62 9.21 8.62
CA MET A 100 -8.95 9.15 10.05
C MET A 100 -8.19 8.05 10.80
N GLN A 101 -7.97 6.89 10.17
CA GLN A 101 -7.19 5.82 10.81
C GLN A 101 -5.70 6.13 10.81
N LEU A 102 -5.16 6.71 9.72
CA LEU A 102 -3.77 7.17 9.68
C LEU A 102 -3.47 8.23 10.74
N CYS A 103 -4.40 9.16 10.99
CA CYS A 103 -4.27 10.18 12.04
C CYS A 103 -3.99 9.58 13.43
N ARG A 104 -4.55 8.40 13.73
CA ARG A 104 -4.33 7.71 15.02
C ARG A 104 -2.90 7.20 15.17
N HIS A 105 -2.25 6.88 14.06
CA HIS A 105 -0.87 6.38 14.03
C HIS A 105 0.17 7.50 13.91
N THR A 106 -0.18 8.66 13.32
CA THR A 106 0.72 9.83 13.26
C THR A 106 0.90 10.56 14.60
N CYS A 107 -0.03 10.37 15.54
CA CYS A 107 0.10 10.91 16.90
C CYS A 107 0.98 10.05 17.81
N ASP A 108 1.36 8.84 17.37
CA ASP A 108 2.22 7.95 18.14
C ASP A 108 3.68 8.39 17.96
N LYS A 109 4.38 8.68 19.07
CA LYS A 109 5.68 9.39 19.09
C LYS A 109 6.87 8.56 18.62
N GLN A 110 6.71 7.29 18.29
CA GLN A 110 7.84 6.51 17.79
C GLN A 110 8.11 6.89 16.33
N PRO A 111 9.35 7.30 16.01
CA PRO A 111 9.72 7.41 14.61
C PRO A 111 9.52 6.02 14.03
N MET A 112 8.65 5.92 13.03
CA MET A 112 8.55 4.73 12.20
C MET A 112 9.82 4.66 11.34
N GLN A 113 10.95 4.34 11.99
CA GLN A 113 12.21 3.93 11.38
C GLN A 113 12.25 2.41 11.34
#